data_AF-A0A968XV51-F1
#
_entry.id   AF-A0A968XV51-F1
#
_cell.length_a   1.000
_cell.length_b   1.000
_cell.length_c   1.000
_cell.angle_alpha   90.00
_cell.angle_beta   90.00
_cell.angle_gamma   90.00
#
_symmetry.space_group_name_H-M   'P 1'
#
loop_
_entity.id
_entity.type
_entity.pdbx_description
1 polymer ?
#
loop_
_entity_poly.entity_id
_entity_poly.type
_entity_poly.pdbx_seq_one_letter_code
_entity_poly.pdbx_strand_id
1 'polypeptide(L)'
;MQRACATLLMIAAAHSALSAEKVTYADDVLPVFRDNCLKCHNSDKQRGDLDLSTFGGALKGGSSGGGVNAGDADGSLLYQVITHVSEPLMPPNSPKISEKQIALVKAWIEGGLLETSGSKVIASSRPRVDLTLKAAPGKPDGPPPDAGRTAHGARR
;
A
#
# COMPACT_ATOMS: atom_id res chain seq x y z
N MET A 1 3.51 35.30 65.67
CA MET A 1 2.52 34.86 64.66
C MET A 1 3.24 34.93 63.30
N GLN A 2 4.18 34.06 62.95
CA GLN A 2 4.12 32.65 62.54
C GLN A 2 3.50 32.42 61.13
N ARG A 3 4.40 32.36 60.13
CA ARG A 3 4.43 31.47 58.95
C ARG A 3 3.38 31.70 57.84
N ALA A 4 3.67 31.53 56.55
CA ALA A 4 4.88 31.23 55.78
C ALA A 4 4.56 31.44 54.30
N CYS A 5 5.55 31.86 53.51
CA CYS A 5 5.54 31.82 52.05
C CYS A 5 5.23 30.39 51.57
N ALA A 6 4.06 30.17 50.96
CA ALA A 6 3.80 28.98 50.17
C ALA A 6 4.35 29.22 48.75
N THR A 7 5.62 28.87 48.55
CA THR A 7 6.22 28.75 47.23
C THR A 7 5.52 27.62 46.47
N LEU A 8 4.71 27.98 45.49
CA LEU A 8 4.08 27.05 44.55
C LEU A 8 5.17 26.47 43.64
N LEU A 9 5.65 25.28 43.98
CA LEU A 9 6.58 24.50 43.17
C LEU A 9 5.82 23.98 41.94
N MET A 10 6.01 24.62 40.79
CA MET A 10 5.51 24.13 39.50
C MET A 10 6.28 22.87 39.11
N ILE A 11 5.64 21.70 39.23
CA ILE A 11 6.17 20.43 38.74
C ILE A 11 6.09 20.46 37.20
N ALA A 12 7.23 20.61 36.54
CA ALA A 12 7.33 20.45 35.09
C ALA A 12 7.21 18.96 34.73
N ALA A 13 6.05 18.57 34.18
CA ALA A 13 5.88 17.25 33.59
C ALA A 13 6.70 17.16 32.29
N ALA A 14 7.83 16.46 32.35
CA ALA A 14 8.60 16.08 31.17
C ALA A 14 7.75 15.09 30.35
N HIS A 15 7.15 15.59 29.27
CA HIS A 15 6.46 14.76 28.30
C HIS A 15 7.51 14.12 27.40
N SER A 16 7.96 12.91 27.75
CA SER A 16 8.65 12.05 26.81
C SER A 16 7.66 11.72 25.69
N ALA A 17 7.77 12.43 24.57
CA ALA A 17 7.16 12.01 23.32
C ALA A 17 7.79 10.67 22.95
N LEU A 18 7.07 9.58 23.24
CA LEU A 18 7.39 8.26 22.73
C LEU A 18 7.26 8.38 21.21
N SER A 19 8.38 8.58 20.53
CA SER A 19 8.42 8.57 19.07
C SER A 19 7.85 7.21 18.66
N ALA A 20 6.68 7.21 18.02
CA ALA A 20 6.08 5.98 17.52
C ALA A 20 7.12 5.31 16.62
N GLU A 21 7.62 4.15 17.05
CA GLU A 21 8.64 3.40 16.32
C GLU A 21 8.09 3.11 14.92
N LYS A 22 8.91 3.34 13.90
CA LYS A 22 8.48 3.15 12.51
C LYS A 22 8.31 1.65 12.26
N VAL A 23 7.20 1.27 11.62
CA VAL A 23 6.97 -0.12 11.21
C VAL A 23 7.93 -0.51 10.10
N THR A 24 8.64 -1.62 10.26
CA THR A 24 9.64 -2.10 9.29
C THR A 24 9.28 -3.49 8.75
N TYR A 25 9.83 -3.81 7.58
CA TYR A 25 9.70 -5.14 7.00
C TYR A 25 10.32 -6.19 7.91
N ALA A 26 11.57 -5.99 8.34
CA ALA A 26 12.33 -7.00 9.07
C ALA A 26 11.72 -7.33 10.45
N ASP A 27 11.34 -6.31 11.21
CA ASP A 27 10.95 -6.47 12.61
C ASP A 27 9.44 -6.73 12.78
N ASP A 28 8.60 -6.10 11.95
CA ASP A 28 7.15 -6.12 12.15
C ASP A 28 6.40 -6.96 11.11
N VAL A 29 6.74 -6.83 9.83
CA VAL A 29 5.95 -7.44 8.74
C VAL A 29 6.39 -8.86 8.42
N LEU A 30 7.69 -9.14 8.40
CA LEU A 30 8.22 -10.48 8.11
C LEU A 30 7.71 -11.53 9.09
N PRO A 31 7.54 -11.28 10.42
CA PRO A 31 6.85 -12.21 11.30
C PRO A 31 5.41 -12.51 10.86
N VAL A 32 4.66 -11.51 10.40
CA VAL A 32 3.31 -11.70 9.86
C VAL A 32 3.33 -12.60 8.63
N PHE A 33 4.27 -12.36 7.70
CA PHE A 33 4.41 -13.17 6.50
C PHE A 33 4.85 -14.59 6.83
N ARG A 34 5.75 -14.78 7.80
CA ARG A 34 6.19 -16.10 8.25
C ARG A 34 5.04 -16.95 8.75
N ASP A 35 4.14 -16.36 9.53
CA ASP A 35 3.04 -17.10 10.15
C ASP A 35 1.92 -17.42 9.15
N ASN A 36 1.68 -16.55 8.16
CA ASN A 36 0.48 -16.62 7.32
C ASN A 36 0.73 -16.88 5.83
N CYS A 37 1.92 -16.57 5.31
CA CYS A 37 2.17 -16.45 3.86
C CYS A 37 3.29 -17.37 3.36
N LEU A 38 4.36 -17.54 4.13
CA LEU A 38 5.56 -18.27 3.70
C LEU A 38 5.34 -19.77 3.51
N LYS A 39 4.16 -20.31 3.80
CA LYS A 39 3.81 -21.69 3.39
C LYS A 39 3.72 -21.84 1.86
N CYS A 40 3.41 -20.76 1.15
CA CYS A 40 3.14 -20.78 -0.30
C CYS A 40 3.81 -19.65 -1.10
N HIS A 41 4.37 -18.63 -0.44
CA HIS A 41 5.04 -17.49 -1.06
C HIS A 41 6.43 -17.30 -0.45
N ASN A 42 7.37 -18.16 -0.81
CA ASN A 42 8.75 -18.14 -0.35
C ASN A 42 9.70 -18.47 -1.52
N SER A 43 11.01 -18.44 -1.31
CA SER A 43 12.02 -18.75 -2.34
C SER A 43 11.80 -20.09 -3.07
N ASP A 44 11.36 -21.12 -2.36
CA ASP A 44 11.24 -22.49 -2.86
C ASP A 44 9.86 -22.76 -3.48
N LYS A 45 8.82 -22.09 -2.98
CA LYS A 45 7.43 -22.19 -3.40
C LYS A 45 6.90 -20.79 -3.64
N GLN A 46 6.93 -20.36 -4.90
CA GLN A 46 6.51 -19.04 -5.34
C GLN A 46 5.16 -19.14 -6.07
N ARG A 47 4.06 -19.39 -5.34
CA ARG A 47 2.74 -19.36 -5.99
C ARG A 47 2.49 -17.96 -6.55
N GLY A 48 2.06 -17.89 -7.82
CA GLY A 48 1.90 -16.61 -8.52
C GLY A 48 3.21 -15.84 -8.65
N ASP A 49 4.35 -16.52 -8.68
CA ASP A 49 5.70 -15.95 -8.83
C ASP A 49 6.06 -14.93 -7.74
N LEU A 50 5.41 -15.03 -6.58
CA LEU A 50 5.57 -14.13 -5.45
C LEU A 50 6.42 -14.77 -4.34
N ASP A 51 7.48 -14.06 -3.95
CA ASP A 51 8.31 -14.38 -2.78
C ASP A 51 8.15 -13.28 -1.70
N LEU A 52 7.56 -13.64 -0.56
CA LEU A 52 7.41 -12.74 0.59
C LEU A 52 8.45 -13.01 1.69
N SER A 53 9.42 -13.90 1.45
CA SER A 53 10.47 -14.21 2.43
C SER A 53 11.58 -13.16 2.45
N THR A 54 11.72 -12.41 1.35
CA THR A 54 12.70 -11.33 1.20
C THR A 54 12.03 -9.99 0.92
N PHE A 55 12.63 -8.91 1.41
CA PHE A 55 12.14 -7.56 1.16
C PHE A 55 12.08 -7.26 -0.36
N GLY A 56 13.15 -7.60 -1.07
CA GLY A 56 13.21 -7.43 -2.53
C GLY A 56 12.14 -8.24 -3.28
N GLY A 57 11.84 -9.47 -2.84
CA GLY A 57 10.76 -10.28 -3.38
C GLY A 57 9.39 -9.63 -3.18
N ALA A 58 9.14 -9.12 -1.96
CA ALA A 58 7.89 -8.43 -1.64
C ALA A 58 7.69 -7.18 -2.52
N LEU A 59 8.74 -6.42 -2.79
CA LEU A 59 8.71 -5.25 -3.68
C LEU A 59 8.52 -5.61 -5.15
N LYS A 60 9.18 -6.68 -5.61
CA LYS A 60 9.08 -7.15 -6.98
C LYS A 60 7.63 -7.54 -7.32
N GLY A 61 6.92 -8.11 -6.34
CA GLY A 61 5.58 -8.64 -6.55
C GLY A 61 5.60 -9.97 -7.31
N GLY A 62 4.43 -10.37 -7.80
CA GLY A 62 4.22 -11.65 -8.50
C GLY A 62 3.83 -11.46 -9.96
N SER A 63 3.37 -12.52 -10.61
CA SER A 63 2.89 -12.47 -12.00
C SER A 63 1.64 -11.60 -12.19
N SER A 64 0.91 -11.30 -11.12
CA SER A 64 -0.19 -10.33 -11.12
C SER A 64 0.27 -8.87 -11.09
N GLY A 65 1.59 -8.60 -11.05
CA GLY A 65 2.18 -7.26 -11.01
C GLY A 65 2.75 -6.89 -9.64
N GLY A 66 3.05 -5.60 -9.48
CA GLY A 66 3.62 -5.04 -8.24
C GLY A 66 2.70 -5.29 -7.04
N GLY A 67 3.17 -6.06 -6.06
CA GLY A 67 2.35 -6.50 -4.93
C GLY A 67 2.05 -5.38 -3.94
N VAL A 68 2.96 -4.42 -3.81
CA VAL A 68 2.88 -3.30 -2.86
C VAL A 68 3.24 -1.96 -3.52
N ASN A 69 2.42 -0.95 -3.26
CA ASN A 69 2.58 0.42 -3.73
C ASN A 69 2.88 1.31 -2.53
N ALA A 70 4.11 1.84 -2.44
CA ALA A 70 4.50 2.70 -1.33
C ALA A 70 3.51 3.86 -1.16
N GLY A 71 3.12 4.15 0.08
CA GLY A 71 2.16 5.21 0.40
C GLY A 71 0.71 4.93 0.00
N ASP A 72 0.40 3.79 -0.62
CA ASP A 72 -0.94 3.46 -1.13
C ASP A 72 -1.31 2.00 -0.81
N ALA A 73 -1.78 1.78 0.42
CA ALA A 73 -2.27 0.47 0.85
C ALA A 73 -3.48 0.01 0.03
N ASP A 74 -4.46 0.89 -0.20
CA ASP A 74 -5.70 0.53 -0.90
C ASP A 74 -5.46 0.18 -2.38
N GLY A 75 -4.45 0.77 -3.01
CA GLY A 75 -3.99 0.40 -4.35
C GLY A 75 -3.01 -0.77 -4.39
N SER A 76 -2.60 -1.34 -3.25
CA SER A 76 -1.67 -2.47 -3.19
C SER A 76 -2.41 -3.80 -3.25
N LEU A 77 -2.11 -4.63 -4.26
CA LEU A 77 -2.78 -5.93 -4.43
C LEU A 77 -2.62 -6.82 -3.19
N LEU A 78 -1.42 -6.86 -2.58
CA LEU A 78 -1.16 -7.62 -1.37
C LEU A 78 -2.12 -7.22 -0.24
N TYR A 79 -2.37 -5.93 -0.06
CA TYR A 79 -3.27 -5.43 0.97
C TYR A 79 -4.73 -5.79 0.67
N GLN A 80 -5.13 -5.71 -0.59
CA GLN A 80 -6.49 -6.05 -1.01
C GLN A 80 -6.84 -7.53 -0.78
N VAL A 81 -5.90 -8.43 -1.09
CA VAL A 81 -6.13 -9.88 -0.94
C VAL A 81 -6.12 -10.36 0.51
N ILE A 82 -5.37 -9.71 1.41
CA ILE A 82 -5.37 -10.05 2.85
C ILE A 82 -6.56 -9.43 3.61
N THR A 83 -7.12 -8.34 3.10
CA THR A 83 -8.34 -7.70 3.64
C THR A 83 -9.62 -8.31 3.06
N HIS A 84 -9.48 -9.23 2.11
CA HIS A 84 -10.58 -9.93 1.42
C HIS A 84 -11.49 -9.00 0.61
N VAL A 85 -10.94 -7.91 0.06
CA VAL A 85 -11.68 -7.00 -0.84
C VAL A 85 -11.46 -7.32 -2.32
N SER A 86 -10.47 -8.16 -2.64
CA SER A 86 -10.16 -8.61 -4.01
C SER A 86 -9.74 -10.09 -4.01
N GLU A 87 -10.05 -10.79 -5.10
CA GLU A 87 -9.64 -12.18 -5.31
C GLU A 87 -8.25 -12.29 -5.95
N PRO A 88 -7.50 -13.37 -5.67
CA PRO A 88 -7.83 -14.46 -4.76
C PRO A 88 -7.71 -14.06 -3.28
N LEU A 89 -8.59 -14.58 -2.42
CA LEU A 89 -8.52 -14.33 -0.98
C LEU A 89 -7.29 -15.00 -0.35
N MET A 90 -6.60 -14.27 0.52
CA MET A 90 -5.42 -14.78 1.24
C MET A 90 -5.60 -14.66 2.76
N PRO A 91 -5.26 -15.70 3.55
CA PRO A 91 -4.84 -17.03 3.11
C PRO A 91 -5.99 -17.84 2.49
N PRO A 92 -5.71 -18.80 1.58
CA PRO A 92 -6.75 -19.53 0.87
C PRO A 92 -7.56 -20.42 1.82
N ASN A 93 -8.87 -20.50 1.58
CA ASN A 93 -9.81 -21.31 2.38
C ASN A 93 -9.72 -21.05 3.89
N SER A 94 -9.29 -19.87 4.29
CA SER A 94 -9.09 -19.47 5.68
C SER A 94 -9.70 -18.09 5.91
N PRO A 95 -10.09 -17.76 7.15
CA PRO A 95 -10.43 -16.39 7.51
C PRO A 95 -9.26 -15.44 7.21
N LYS A 96 -9.58 -14.15 7.05
CA LYS A 96 -8.59 -13.08 7.03
C LYS A 96 -7.69 -13.12 8.27
N ILE A 97 -6.44 -12.73 8.09
CA ILE A 97 -5.47 -12.61 9.21
C ILE A 97 -5.99 -11.57 10.22
N SER A 98 -5.39 -11.54 11.42
CA SER A 98 -5.89 -10.64 12.47
C SER A 98 -5.82 -9.16 12.06
N GLU A 99 -6.79 -8.36 12.50
CA GLU A 99 -6.83 -6.91 12.23
C GLU A 99 -5.53 -6.21 12.67
N LYS A 100 -4.88 -6.68 13.73
CA LYS A 100 -3.57 -6.20 14.17
C LYS A 100 -2.48 -6.45 13.12
N GLN A 101 -2.45 -7.64 12.52
CA GLN A 101 -1.50 -7.98 11.47
C GLN A 101 -1.78 -7.19 10.18
N ILE A 102 -3.05 -7.03 9.81
CA ILE A 102 -3.46 -6.17 8.69
C ILE A 102 -2.99 -4.73 8.91
N ALA A 103 -3.15 -4.20 10.13
CA ALA A 103 -2.72 -2.85 10.48
C ALA A 103 -1.20 -2.68 10.36
N LEU A 104 -0.39 -3.69 10.73
CA LEU A 104 1.07 -3.65 10.53
C LEU A 104 1.43 -3.59 9.04
N VAL A 105 0.82 -4.45 8.22
CA VAL A 105 1.07 -4.45 6.76
C VAL A 105 0.65 -3.10 6.15
N LYS A 106 -0.50 -2.55 6.56
CA LYS A 106 -0.96 -1.23 6.13
C LYS A 106 0.05 -0.14 6.50
N ALA A 107 0.43 -0.06 7.76
CA ALA A 107 1.35 0.96 8.27
C ALA A 107 2.72 0.88 7.58
N TRP A 108 3.21 -0.31 7.26
CA TRP A 108 4.44 -0.50 6.50
C TRP A 108 4.34 0.01 5.06
N ILE A 109 3.23 -0.28 4.37
CA ILE A 109 2.98 0.21 3.01
C ILE A 109 2.87 1.74 3.01
N GLU A 110 2.03 2.30 3.90
CA GLU A 110 1.82 3.75 4.04
C GLU A 110 3.08 4.47 4.50
N GLY A 111 3.90 3.82 5.34
CA GLY A 111 5.19 4.31 5.82
C GLY A 111 6.31 4.31 4.78
N GLY A 112 6.02 3.92 3.54
CA GLY A 112 6.98 3.96 2.44
C GLY A 112 7.90 2.74 2.38
N LEU A 113 7.40 1.56 2.77
CA LEU A 113 8.05 0.26 2.60
C LEU A 113 9.47 0.23 3.19
N LEU A 114 9.60 0.57 4.47
CA LEU A 114 10.89 0.52 5.16
C LEU A 114 11.36 -0.92 5.34
N GLU A 115 12.59 -1.22 4.92
CA GLU A 115 13.18 -2.55 5.15
C GLU A 115 13.58 -2.74 6.62
N THR A 116 14.31 -1.76 7.16
CA THR A 116 14.79 -1.70 8.55
C THR A 116 14.64 -0.27 9.08
N SER A 117 14.84 -0.06 10.39
CA SER A 117 14.73 1.26 11.04
C SER A 117 15.71 2.30 10.49
N GLY A 118 16.82 1.86 9.90
CA GLY A 118 17.84 2.73 9.27
C GLY A 118 17.65 2.95 7.77
N SER A 119 16.70 2.25 7.14
CA SER A 119 16.53 2.28 5.69
C SER A 119 15.85 3.57 5.21
N LYS A 120 16.14 3.97 3.97
CA LYS A 120 15.41 5.07 3.31
C LYS A 120 14.04 4.57 2.86
N VAL A 121 13.01 5.41 3.03
CA VAL A 121 11.68 5.13 2.46
C VAL A 121 11.78 5.01 0.95
N ILE A 122 11.09 4.02 0.39
CA ILE A 122 10.89 3.91 -1.05
C ILE A 122 9.74 4.85 -1.38
N ALA A 123 10.06 6.06 -1.84
CA ALA A 123 9.06 7.02 -2.23
C ALA A 123 8.24 6.50 -3.43
N SER A 124 6.92 6.54 -3.32
CA SER A 124 6.02 6.15 -4.41
C SER A 124 6.23 7.02 -5.65
N SER A 125 6.18 6.41 -6.83
CA SER A 125 6.25 7.12 -8.11
C SER A 125 4.93 7.80 -8.50
N ARG A 126 3.91 7.80 -7.63
CA ARG A 126 2.73 8.64 -7.86
C ARG A 126 3.02 10.07 -7.41
N PRO A 127 2.97 11.08 -8.30
CA PRO A 127 2.77 12.44 -7.81
C PRO A 127 1.49 12.42 -6.96
N ARG A 128 1.53 13.02 -5.77
CA ARG A 128 0.29 13.39 -5.06
C ARG A 128 -0.58 14.05 -6.11
N VAL A 129 -1.69 13.41 -6.48
CA VAL A 129 -2.73 14.04 -7.27
C VAL A 129 -3.17 15.23 -6.43
N ASP A 130 -2.67 16.41 -6.79
CA ASP A 130 -3.21 17.67 -6.34
C ASP A 130 -4.68 17.66 -6.78
N LEU A 131 -5.60 17.57 -5.83
CA LEU A 131 -7.04 17.59 -6.08
C LEU A 131 -7.53 18.97 -6.58
N THR A 132 -6.69 19.79 -7.22
CA THR A 132 -7.18 20.85 -8.09
C THR A 132 -7.56 20.25 -9.45
N LEU A 133 -8.73 19.59 -9.46
CA LEU A 133 -9.45 19.31 -10.69
C LEU A 133 -9.83 20.65 -11.33
N LYS A 134 -8.97 21.21 -12.18
CA LYS A 134 -9.35 22.29 -13.08
C LYS A 134 -10.12 21.65 -14.24
N ALA A 135 -11.44 21.68 -14.14
CA ALA A 135 -12.33 21.30 -15.23
C ALA A 135 -11.93 22.04 -16.51
N ALA A 136 -11.56 21.30 -17.55
CA ALA A 136 -11.38 21.85 -18.89
C ALA A 136 -12.75 22.05 -19.55
N PRO A 137 -13.07 23.22 -20.11
CA PRO A 137 -14.22 23.39 -20.99
C PRO A 137 -13.80 23.14 -22.45
N GLY A 138 -14.67 22.51 -23.24
CA GLY A 138 -14.67 22.71 -24.69
C GLY A 138 -14.55 21.45 -25.56
N LYS A 139 -15.72 20.90 -25.86
CA LYS A 139 -16.16 20.16 -27.06
C LYS A 139 -15.26 20.22 -28.31
N PRO A 140 -14.99 19.11 -29.01
CA PRO A 140 -14.51 19.16 -30.39
C PRO A 140 -15.69 19.38 -31.35
N ASP A 141 -15.73 20.54 -32.01
CA ASP A 141 -16.51 20.73 -33.24
C ASP A 141 -15.71 20.17 -34.42
N GLY A 142 -16.18 19.04 -34.96
CA GLY A 142 -15.73 18.50 -36.23
C GLY A 142 -16.90 17.74 -36.86
N PRO A 143 -17.21 17.97 -38.15
CA PRO A 143 -18.27 17.23 -38.82
C PRO A 143 -17.91 15.73 -38.85
N PRO A 144 -18.91 14.84 -38.68
CA PRO A 144 -18.68 13.40 -38.70
C PRO A 144 -18.12 12.95 -40.05
N PRO A 145 -17.18 11.99 -40.08
CA PRO A 145 -16.75 11.36 -41.32
C PRO A 145 -17.91 10.58 -41.95
N ASP A 146 -18.14 10.76 -43.25
CA ASP A 146 -19.20 10.07 -43.98
C ASP A 146 -18.87 8.59 -44.17
N ALA A 147 -19.56 7.74 -43.41
CA ALA A 147 -19.47 6.30 -43.57
C ALA A 147 -20.44 5.81 -44.67
N GLY A 148 -19.92 5.73 -45.90
CA GLY A 148 -20.11 4.58 -46.79
C GLY A 148 -21.39 4.45 -47.63
N ARG A 149 -21.19 4.09 -48.92
CA ARG A 149 -21.95 3.01 -49.55
C ARG A 149 -21.20 2.42 -50.75
N THR A 150 -21.00 1.10 -50.70
CA THR A 150 -20.58 0.22 -51.78
C THR A 150 -21.75 -0.13 -52.72
N ALA A 151 -21.49 -0.29 -54.03
CA ALA A 151 -22.22 -1.16 -54.97
C ALA A 151 -21.38 -1.26 -56.26
N HIS A 152 -20.72 -2.38 -56.57
CA HIS A 152 -21.24 -3.56 -57.29
C HIS A 152 -21.93 -3.26 -58.64
N GLY A 153 -21.13 -3.42 -59.73
CA GLY A 153 -21.45 -3.97 -61.06
C GLY A 153 -22.69 -3.54 -61.86
N ALA A 154 -22.48 -3.06 -63.10
CA ALA A 154 -23.17 -3.52 -64.32
C ALA A 154 -22.70 -2.79 -65.61
N ARG A 155 -22.32 -3.59 -66.62
CA ARG A 155 -22.49 -3.41 -68.08
C ARG A 155 -21.98 -2.12 -68.75
N ARG A 156 -21.01 -2.26 -69.67
CA ARG A 156 -21.24 -2.48 -71.11
C ARG A 156 -19.97 -3.04 -71.76
#